data_AF-A0A397TRN0-F1
#
_entry.id   AF-A0A397TRN0-F1
#
_cell.length_a   1.000
_cell.length_b   1.000
_cell.length_c   1.000
_cell.angle_alpha   90.00
_cell.angle_beta   90.00
_cell.angle_gamma   90.00
#
_symmetry.space_group_name_H-M   'P 1'
#
loop_
_entity.id
_entity.type
_entity.pdbx_description
1 polymer ?
#
loop_
_entity_poly.entity_id
_entity_poly.type
_entity_poly.pdbx_seq_one_letter_code
_entity_poly.pdbx_strand_id
1 'polypeptide(L)' 'LAEVFEPFLWAAPKKKTSHSKKRMRSANKGLKDKTNIVNCPSCGQRRLTHHLCIYCYKD' A
#
# COMPACT_ATOMS: atom_id res chain seq x y z
N LEU A 1 -14.10 31.24 -5.67
CA LEU A 1 -12.67 30.91 -5.93
C LEU A 1 -11.76 31.41 -4.81
N ALA A 2 -11.78 32.71 -4.47
CA ALA A 2 -10.96 33.27 -3.39
C ALA A 2 -11.08 32.56 -2.02
N GLU A 3 -12.28 32.16 -1.62
CA GLU A 3 -12.54 31.47 -0.34
C GLU A 3 -11.82 30.11 -0.19
N VAL A 4 -11.51 29.43 -1.30
CA VAL A 4 -10.82 28.13 -1.28
C VAL A 4 -9.30 28.32 -1.22
N PHE A 5 -8.78 29.44 -1.72
CA PHE A 5 -7.35 29.69 -1.84
C PHE A 5 -6.70 30.20 -0.54
N GLU A 6 -7.43 30.92 0.31
CA GLU A 6 -6.88 31.46 1.57
C GLU A 6 -6.32 30.38 2.53
N PRO A 7 -7.06 29.32 2.90
CA PRO A 7 -6.53 28.29 3.80
C PRO A 7 -5.37 27.49 3.19
N PHE A 8 -5.34 27.34 1.86
CA PHE A 8 -4.25 26.66 1.16
C PHE A 8 -2.94 27.48 1.19
N LEU A 9 -3.03 28.80 1.07
CA LEU A 9 -1.87 29.70 1.17
C LEU A 9 -1.29 29.75 2.60
N TRP A 10 -2.12 29.62 3.63
CA TRP A 10 -1.66 29.60 5.02
C TRP A 10 -1.06 28.25 5.44
N ALA A 11 -1.51 27.13 4.85
CA ALA A 11 -1.05 25.78 5.17
C ALA A 11 0.03 25.25 4.20
N ALA A 12 0.95 26.11 3.75
CA ALA A 12 2.05 25.71 2.87
C ALA A 12 3.30 25.28 3.67
N PRO A 13 4.03 24.23 3.23
CA PRO A 13 5.29 23.86 3.86
C PRO A 13 6.32 24.99 3.71
N LYS A 14 6.73 25.58 4.83
CA LYS A 14 7.66 26.72 4.83
C LYS A 14 9.03 26.40 4.23
N LYS A 15 9.48 25.14 4.33
CA LYS A 15 10.80 24.67 3.88
C LYS A 15 10.72 23.25 3.32
N LYS A 16 11.59 22.96 2.35
CA LYS A 16 11.78 21.61 1.80
C LYS A 16 12.29 20.65 2.89
N THR A 17 11.77 19.42 2.92
CA THR A 17 12.28 18.38 3.82
C THR A 17 13.66 17.89 3.37
N SER A 18 14.57 17.63 4.32
CA SER A 18 15.89 17.08 4.01
C SER A 18 15.80 15.60 3.62
N HIS A 19 16.80 15.11 2.88
CA HIS A 19 16.88 13.70 2.48
C HIS A 19 16.80 12.73 3.67
N SER A 20 17.51 13.03 4.77
CA SER A 20 17.48 12.22 5.99
C SER A 20 16.07 12.16 6.60
N LYS A 21 15.40 13.31 6.76
CA LYS A 21 14.03 13.38 7.31
C LYS A 21 13.01 12.65 6.43
N LYS A 22 13.18 12.70 5.10
CA LYS A 22 12.34 11.93 4.17
C LYS A 22 12.58 10.42 4.34
N ARG A 23 13.84 9.99 4.40
CA ARG A 23 14.23 8.56 4.51
C ARG A 23 13.76 7.93 5.82
N MET A 24 13.94 8.61 6.95
CA MET A 24 13.46 8.12 8.25
C MET A 24 11.94 7.92 8.25
N ARG A 25 11.19 8.85 7.65
CA ARG A 25 9.73 8.74 7.54
C ARG A 25 9.27 7.59 6.64
N SER A 26 10.03 7.25 5.60
CA SER A 26 9.69 6.15 4.69
C SER A 26 10.11 4.77 5.20
N ALA A 27 10.99 4.69 6.21
CA ALA A 27 11.54 3.42 6.68
C ALA A 27 10.47 2.43 7.16
N ASN A 28 9.38 2.93 7.75
CA ASN A 28 8.30 2.10 8.29
C ASN A 28 7.28 1.63 7.23
N LYS A 29 7.48 1.97 5.95
CA LYS A 29 6.54 1.67 4.86
C LYS A 29 6.95 0.43 4.04
N GLY A 30 7.80 -0.43 4.59
CA GLY A 30 8.18 -1.68 3.93
C GLY A 30 6.98 -2.60 3.68
N LEU A 31 7.01 -3.34 2.56
CA LEU A 31 6.01 -4.36 2.29
C LEU A 31 6.17 -5.48 3.32
N LYS A 32 5.08 -5.85 3.98
CA LYS A 32 5.06 -6.98 4.90
C LYS A 32 4.91 -8.27 4.11
N ASP A 33 5.69 -9.28 4.48
CA ASP A 33 5.59 -10.60 3.87
C ASP A 33 4.24 -11.24 4.18
N LYS A 34 3.64 -11.85 3.15
CA LYS A 34 2.39 -12.59 3.27
C LYS A 34 2.70 -14.04 3.57
N THR A 35 2.39 -14.50 4.78
CA THR A 35 2.50 -15.91 5.20
C THR A 35 1.26 -16.74 4.85
N ASN A 36 0.22 -16.08 4.36
CA ASN A 36 -1.10 -16.65 4.11
C ASN A 36 -1.27 -17.20 2.68
N ILE A 37 -0.21 -17.79 2.13
CA ILE A 37 -0.22 -18.42 0.81
C ILE A 37 -0.23 -19.93 1.01
N VAL A 38 -1.27 -20.60 0.51
CA VAL A 38 -1.46 -22.05 0.62
C VAL A 38 -1.71 -22.66 -0.75
N ASN A 39 -1.41 -23.94 -0.91
CA ASN A 39 -1.73 -24.66 -2.15
C ASN A 39 -3.23 -24.95 -2.23
N CYS A 40 -3.77 -24.89 -3.44
CA CYS A 40 -5.14 -25.31 -3.72
C CYS A 40 -5.22 -26.85 -3.70
N PRO A 41 -6.23 -27.45 -3.04
CA PRO A 41 -6.38 -28.91 -2.98
C PRO A 41 -6.74 -29.55 -4.33
N SER A 42 -7.30 -28.79 -5.28
CA SER A 42 -7.74 -29.33 -6.58
C SER A 42 -6.67 -29.18 -7.67
N CYS A 43 -6.12 -27.98 -7.87
CA CYS A 43 -5.15 -27.71 -8.94
C CYS A 43 -3.69 -27.59 -8.49
N GLY A 44 -3.42 -27.64 -7.18
CA GLY A 44 -2.07 -27.48 -6.62
C GLY A 44 -1.48 -26.07 -6.69
N GLN A 45 -2.12 -25.13 -7.41
CA GLN A 45 -1.66 -23.74 -7.55
C GLN A 45 -1.75 -22.98 -6.22
N ARG A 46 -0.90 -21.95 -6.08
CA ARG A 46 -0.90 -21.07 -4.90
C ARG A 46 -2.17 -20.21 -4.87
N ARG A 47 -2.82 -20.18 -3.72
CA ARG A 47 -3.95 -19.31 -3.41
C ARG A 47 -3.76 -18.65 -2.05
N LEU A 48 -4.54 -17.60 -1.78
CA LEU A 48 -4.59 -17.01 -0.44
C LEU A 48 -5.46 -17.87 0.49
N THR A 49 -5.15 -17.90 1.78
CA THR A 49 -6.02 -18.53 2.79
C THR A 49 -7.40 -17.87 2.79
N HIS A 50 -8.46 -18.66 2.95
CA HIS A 50 -9.87 -18.22 2.92
C HIS A 50 -10.38 -17.65 1.58
N HIS A 51 -9.58 -17.65 0.52
CA HIS A 51 -10.01 -17.25 -0.82
C HIS A 51 -10.24 -18.46 -1.73
N LEU A 52 -11.21 -18.36 -2.65
CA LEU A 52 -11.38 -19.34 -3.72
C LEU A 52 -10.17 -19.31 -4.66
N CYS A 53 -9.83 -20.46 -5.25
CA CYS A 53 -8.76 -20.51 -6.24
C CYS A 53 -9.22 -19.83 -7.53
N ILE A 54 -8.47 -18.82 -7.98
CA ILE A 54 -8.79 -18.07 -9.20
C ILE A 54 -8.74 -18.99 -10.43
N TYR A 55 -7.83 -19.97 -10.45
CA TYR A 55 -7.70 -20.91 -11.55
C TYR A 55 -8.91 -21.86 -11.61
N CYS A 56 -9.24 -22.55 -10.52
CA CYS A 56 -10.37 -23.49 -10.50
C CYS A 56 -11.76 -22.85 -10.67
N TYR A 57 -11.89 -21.55 -10.44
CA TYR A 57 -13.17 -20.84 -10.59
C TYR A 57 -13.36 -20.23 -11.98
N LYS A 58 -12.25 -19.95 -12.68
CA LYS A 58 -12.29 -19.32 -14.00
C LYS A 58 -12.61 -20.34 -15.11
N ASP A 59 -12.29 -21.61 -14.88
CA ASP A 59 -12.69 -22.74 -15.72
C ASP A 59 -14.15 -23.12 -15.43
#